data_AF-A0A6N7EJG6-F1
#
_entry.id   AF-A0A6N7EJG6-F1
#
_cell.length_a   1.000
_cell.length_b   1.000
_cell.length_c   1.000
_cell.angle_alpha   90.00
_cell.angle_beta   90.00
_cell.angle_gamma   90.00
#
_symmetry.space_group_name_H-M   'P 1'
#
loop_
_entity.id
_entity.type
_entity.pdbx_description
1 polymer ?
#
loop_
_entity_poly.entity_id
_entity_poly.type
_entity_poly.pdbx_seq_one_letter_code
_entity_poly.pdbx_strand_id
1 'polypeptide(L)'
;MESGVPQQRAWLLMAAGDNRGHGGNSGYDDQFDAYYSWDSNVPNFKNLRVGDLIALWDKERLLGVSVIEEIETSRGPKLLHRCPACNTTRISPPRKKVVPPYRCMKCRHEFASPVIDVVEVGLYRARYDAAWTSLDGLLGEKEIRSLAVNAGDINAMRPLDWAALRRSLIAKGAGRAVERVTARVDLSWQPVSGVHVALPQGFTQALVRVRRGQRQFREHLLATQGSACAFTGGAPARVLEAGHLYSYAELGSHFNHGGLMLRRDIHRLFDDGMLAVDPSKLRIDVANDLARFPQYARLHDERLTLRLLDEQVEWLGKHWDEHRGAHDQASMSARS
;
A
#
# COMPACT_ATOMS: atom_id res chain seq x y z
N MET A 1 -32.94 7.90 -17.27
CA MET A 1 -32.47 6.79 -16.40
C MET A 1 -30.97 6.95 -16.30
N GLU A 2 -30.50 7.64 -15.27
CA GLU A 2 -29.07 7.83 -15.01
C GLU A 2 -28.47 6.46 -14.68
N SER A 3 -27.58 6.00 -15.55
CA SER A 3 -26.69 4.88 -15.32
C SER A 3 -25.76 5.23 -14.16
N GLY A 4 -26.13 4.82 -12.95
CA GLY A 4 -25.34 5.02 -11.75
C GLY A 4 -23.99 4.31 -11.85
N VAL A 5 -22.92 5.10 -12.04
CA VAL A 5 -21.55 4.63 -11.89
C VAL A 5 -21.41 4.06 -10.46
N PRO A 6 -20.93 2.83 -10.26
CA PRO A 6 -20.76 2.27 -8.92
C PRO A 6 -19.85 3.20 -8.11
N GLN A 7 -20.37 3.68 -6.98
CA GLN A 7 -19.64 4.59 -6.10
C GLN A 7 -18.39 3.88 -5.57
N GLN A 8 -17.22 4.34 -6.00
CA GLN A 8 -15.93 3.80 -5.57
C GLN A 8 -15.80 3.92 -4.05
N ARG A 9 -15.66 2.78 -3.37
CA ARG A 9 -15.53 2.72 -1.91
C ARG A 9 -14.11 3.09 -1.53
N ALA A 10 -13.96 4.11 -0.69
CA ALA A 10 -12.67 4.56 -0.21
C ALA A 10 -12.61 4.70 1.30
N TRP A 11 -11.43 4.44 1.86
CA TRP A 11 -11.16 4.47 3.29
C TRP A 11 -9.94 5.32 3.60
N LEU A 12 -10.02 6.06 4.71
CA LEU A 12 -8.89 6.74 5.32
C LEU A 12 -8.40 5.89 6.49
N LEU A 13 -7.15 5.44 6.40
CA LEU A 13 -6.51 4.56 7.37
C LEU A 13 -5.41 5.31 8.13
N MET A 14 -5.45 5.25 9.45
CA MET A 14 -4.54 5.95 10.33
C MET A 14 -3.31 5.09 10.65
N ALA A 15 -2.16 5.48 10.14
CA ALA A 15 -0.84 4.92 10.48
C ALA A 15 -0.29 5.64 11.72
N ALA A 16 -0.83 5.32 12.89
CA ALA A 16 -0.59 6.10 14.10
C ALA A 16 0.84 6.05 14.66
N GLY A 17 1.72 5.18 14.14
CA GLY A 17 3.08 4.98 14.63
C GLY A 17 3.15 4.89 16.17
N ASP A 18 4.08 5.65 16.76
CA ASP A 18 4.26 5.77 18.21
C ASP A 18 3.34 6.81 18.88
N ASN A 19 2.66 7.66 18.11
CA ASN A 19 1.93 8.81 18.62
C ASN A 19 0.47 8.45 19.00
N ARG A 20 0.32 7.58 20.00
CA ARG A 20 -0.97 7.01 20.41
C ARG A 20 -1.58 7.77 21.60
N GLY A 21 -2.84 8.19 21.46
CA GLY A 21 -3.61 8.81 22.56
C GLY A 21 -4.08 7.81 23.62
N HIS A 22 -3.73 6.52 23.50
CA HIS A 22 -4.28 5.45 24.33
C HIS A 22 -3.28 4.32 24.60
N GLY A 23 -3.17 3.89 25.86
CA GLY A 23 -2.20 2.86 26.30
C GLY A 23 -2.77 1.44 26.45
N GLY A 24 -4.01 1.20 26.03
CA GLY A 24 -4.71 -0.08 26.25
C GLY A 24 -4.22 -1.27 25.40
N ASN A 25 -3.33 -1.05 24.43
CA ASN A 25 -2.71 -2.11 23.62
C ASN A 25 -1.33 -1.69 23.07
N SER A 26 -0.59 -2.68 22.56
CA SER A 26 0.78 -2.50 22.02
C SER A 26 0.82 -1.99 20.58
N GLY A 27 -0.33 -1.70 19.95
CA GLY A 27 -0.45 -1.26 18.54
C GLY A 27 -0.13 -2.34 17.51
N TYR A 28 -0.04 -1.94 16.24
CA TYR A 28 0.27 -2.83 15.11
C TYR A 28 1.61 -2.45 14.47
N ASP A 29 2.26 -3.45 13.88
CA ASP A 29 3.53 -3.31 13.13
C ASP A 29 3.25 -2.92 11.67
N ASP A 30 2.64 -1.76 11.44
CA ASP A 30 2.27 -1.33 10.09
C ASP A 30 3.49 -0.80 9.31
N GLN A 31 3.69 -1.31 8.08
CA GLN A 31 4.49 -0.62 7.07
C GLN A 31 3.53 0.10 6.14
N PHE A 32 3.40 1.41 6.33
CA PHE A 32 2.38 2.22 5.66
C PHE A 32 2.47 2.20 4.13
N ASP A 33 3.59 1.78 3.55
CA ASP A 33 3.80 1.66 2.10
C ASP A 33 3.49 0.25 1.55
N ALA A 34 3.07 -0.69 2.41
CA ALA A 34 2.89 -2.08 2.01
C ALA A 34 1.66 -2.78 2.59
N TYR A 35 1.39 -2.61 3.89
CA TYR A 35 0.29 -3.32 4.55
C TYR A 35 -0.24 -2.59 5.79
N TYR A 36 -1.49 -2.87 6.14
CA TYR A 36 -2.18 -2.31 7.31
C TYR A 36 -2.83 -3.45 8.09
N SER A 37 -2.53 -3.55 9.38
CA SER A 37 -3.02 -4.61 10.24
C SER A 37 -4.02 -4.08 11.25
N TRP A 38 -5.07 -4.86 11.52
CA TRP A 38 -6.05 -4.53 12.54
C TRP A 38 -6.64 -5.80 13.17
N ASP A 39 -7.38 -5.64 14.26
CA ASP A 39 -8.14 -6.73 14.87
C ASP A 39 -9.63 -6.41 15.01
N SER A 40 -10.38 -7.43 15.41
CA SER A 40 -11.84 -7.39 15.55
C SER A 40 -12.39 -6.39 16.57
N ASN A 41 -11.55 -5.73 17.37
CA ASN A 41 -11.98 -4.65 18.27
C ASN A 41 -11.91 -3.26 17.61
N VAL A 42 -11.32 -3.14 16.41
CA VAL A 42 -11.24 -1.86 15.70
C VAL A 42 -12.61 -1.55 15.06
N PRO A 43 -13.18 -0.34 15.27
CA PRO A 43 -14.40 0.06 14.57
C PRO A 43 -14.24 -0.09 13.06
N ASN A 44 -15.27 -0.53 12.35
CA ASN A 44 -15.26 -0.84 10.91
C ASN A 44 -14.40 -2.03 10.45
N PHE A 45 -13.89 -2.88 11.34
CA PHE A 45 -12.99 -3.99 10.98
C PHE A 45 -13.51 -4.95 9.88
N LYS A 46 -14.84 -5.10 9.74
CA LYS A 46 -15.48 -5.97 8.73
C LYS A 46 -15.77 -5.27 7.40
N ASN A 47 -15.55 -3.96 7.32
CA ASN A 47 -16.07 -3.15 6.22
C ASN A 47 -15.05 -2.95 5.09
N LEU A 48 -13.75 -3.08 5.37
CA LEU A 48 -12.72 -3.08 4.32
C LEU A 48 -12.86 -4.33 3.44
N ARG A 49 -12.71 -4.16 2.13
CA ARG A 49 -12.75 -5.24 1.15
C ARG A 49 -11.59 -5.11 0.15
N VAL A 50 -11.19 -6.23 -0.44
CA VAL A 50 -10.33 -6.23 -1.63
C VAL A 50 -11.00 -5.37 -2.73
N GLY A 51 -10.21 -4.52 -3.38
CA GLY A 51 -10.68 -3.53 -4.36
C GLY A 51 -11.07 -2.18 -3.77
N ASP A 52 -11.16 -2.03 -2.44
CA ASP A 52 -11.40 -0.72 -1.84
C ASP A 52 -10.17 0.19 -2.00
N LEU A 53 -10.41 1.46 -2.31
CA LEU A 53 -9.40 2.50 -2.33
C LEU A 53 -9.03 2.88 -0.90
N ILE A 54 -7.75 3.19 -0.69
CA ILE A 54 -7.26 3.61 0.63
C ILE A 54 -6.38 4.84 0.50
N ALA A 55 -6.48 5.70 1.51
CA ALA A 55 -5.52 6.75 1.80
C ALA A 55 -4.94 6.52 3.19
N LEU A 56 -3.62 6.60 3.33
CA LEU A 56 -2.94 6.49 4.62
C LEU A 56 -2.46 7.85 5.11
N TRP A 57 -2.61 8.11 6.41
CA TRP A 57 -2.20 9.36 7.05
C TRP A 57 -1.66 9.12 8.47
N ASP A 58 -0.80 10.00 8.96
CA ASP A 58 -0.15 9.89 10.29
C ASP A 58 -0.75 10.82 11.36
N LYS A 59 -1.94 11.39 11.08
CA LYS A 59 -2.65 12.46 11.81
C LYS A 59 -2.21 13.89 11.47
N GLU A 60 -1.03 14.06 10.93
CA GLU A 60 -0.50 15.38 10.57
C GLU A 60 -0.60 15.61 9.07
N ARG A 61 -0.31 14.56 8.28
CA ARG A 61 -0.25 14.63 6.82
C ARG A 61 -0.63 13.33 6.14
N LEU A 62 -0.92 13.44 4.84
CA LEU A 62 -1.13 12.31 3.94
C LEU A 62 0.21 11.63 3.72
N LEU A 63 0.23 10.31 3.73
CA LEU A 63 1.41 9.48 3.40
C LEU A 63 1.32 8.99 1.96
N GLY A 64 0.15 8.53 1.54
CA GLY A 64 -0.06 7.99 0.20
C GLY A 64 -1.42 7.36 0.02
N VAL A 65 -1.65 6.84 -1.18
CA VAL A 65 -2.89 6.18 -1.60
C VAL A 65 -2.60 4.85 -2.28
N SER A 66 -3.55 3.93 -2.22
CA SER A 66 -3.46 2.63 -2.89
C SER A 66 -4.84 1.96 -3.05
N VAL A 67 -4.85 0.72 -3.52
CA VAL A 67 -6.00 -0.18 -3.58
C VAL A 67 -5.68 -1.43 -2.74
N ILE A 68 -6.64 -1.89 -1.95
CA ILE A 68 -6.49 -3.17 -1.22
C ILE A 68 -6.48 -4.32 -2.22
N GLU A 69 -5.40 -5.09 -2.23
CA GLU A 69 -5.24 -6.24 -3.13
C GLU A 69 -5.61 -7.56 -2.47
N GLU A 70 -5.44 -7.62 -1.14
CA GLU A 70 -5.59 -8.82 -0.37
C GLU A 70 -5.90 -8.46 1.08
N ILE A 71 -6.71 -9.29 1.74
CA ILE A 71 -6.93 -9.22 3.18
C ILE A 71 -6.75 -10.63 3.74
N GLU A 72 -5.66 -10.84 4.48
CA GLU A 72 -5.46 -12.06 5.24
C GLU A 72 -6.26 -11.99 6.53
N THR A 73 -6.88 -13.11 6.91
CA THR A 73 -7.63 -13.23 8.16
C THR A 73 -7.18 -14.45 8.95
N SER A 74 -6.95 -14.27 10.24
CA SER A 74 -6.58 -15.34 11.16
C SER A 74 -7.18 -15.08 12.54
N ARG A 75 -6.99 -16.02 13.47
CA ARG A 75 -7.27 -15.81 14.89
C ARG A 75 -5.97 -15.84 15.66
N GLY A 76 -5.87 -15.02 16.69
CA GLY A 76 -4.70 -15.02 17.55
C GLY A 76 -4.94 -14.31 18.88
N PRO A 77 -4.04 -14.55 19.85
CA PRO A 77 -4.09 -13.86 21.12
C PRO A 77 -3.68 -12.40 20.98
N LYS A 78 -4.42 -11.50 21.63
CA LYS A 78 -4.06 -10.09 21.81
C LYS A 78 -3.91 -9.78 23.28
N LEU A 79 -2.79 -9.13 23.61
CA LEU A 79 -2.55 -8.60 24.95
C LEU A 79 -3.26 -7.26 25.11
N LEU A 80 -4.15 -7.19 26.10
CA LEU A 80 -4.84 -5.98 26.53
C LEU A 80 -4.32 -5.56 27.90
N HIS A 81 -4.11 -4.25 28.07
CA HIS A 81 -3.72 -3.68 29.36
C HIS A 81 -4.94 -3.11 30.06
N ARG A 82 -5.23 -3.60 31.26
CA ARG A 82 -6.44 -3.24 32.02
C ARG A 82 -6.11 -2.52 33.32
N CYS A 83 -7.01 -1.63 33.71
CA CYS A 83 -7.01 -1.02 35.03
C CYS A 83 -7.22 -2.09 36.11
N PRO A 84 -6.34 -2.22 37.11
CA PRO A 84 -6.49 -3.18 38.21
C PRO A 84 -7.79 -3.01 39.01
N ALA A 85 -8.32 -1.78 39.10
CA ALA A 85 -9.48 -1.47 39.93
C ALA A 85 -10.84 -1.67 39.23
N CYS A 86 -10.93 -1.47 37.91
CA CYS A 86 -12.22 -1.49 37.20
C CYS A 86 -12.20 -2.25 35.86
N ASN A 87 -11.10 -2.95 35.58
CA ASN A 87 -10.91 -3.85 34.43
C ASN A 87 -11.08 -3.22 33.03
N THR A 88 -11.20 -1.89 32.95
CA THR A 88 -11.28 -1.19 31.66
C THR A 88 -9.92 -1.15 30.99
N THR A 89 -9.91 -1.21 29.66
CA THR A 89 -8.71 -0.92 28.86
C THR A 89 -8.45 0.56 28.71
N ARG A 90 -9.38 1.42 29.16
CA ARG A 90 -9.28 2.88 29.05
C ARG A 90 -8.25 3.48 30.00
N ILE A 91 -6.96 3.28 29.72
CA ILE A 91 -5.83 3.73 30.56
C ILE A 91 -4.92 4.69 29.79
N SER A 92 -4.27 5.61 30.51
CA SER A 92 -3.26 6.49 29.93
C SER A 92 -2.03 5.71 29.45
N PRO A 93 -1.29 6.21 28.45
CA PRO A 93 0.12 5.85 28.29
C PRO A 93 0.90 6.09 29.60
N PRO A 94 2.08 5.45 29.78
CA PRO A 94 2.90 5.67 30.96
C PRO A 94 3.35 7.14 31.06
N ARG A 95 3.03 7.78 32.19
CA ARG A 95 3.38 9.19 32.46
C ARG A 95 4.80 9.25 33.03
N LYS A 96 5.75 9.74 32.23
CA LYS A 96 7.20 9.71 32.53
C LYS A 96 7.63 10.40 33.85
N LYS A 97 6.86 11.38 34.34
CA LYS A 97 7.22 12.23 35.50
C LYS A 97 6.35 11.98 36.73
N VAL A 98 5.50 10.96 36.73
CA VAL A 98 4.52 10.71 37.80
C VAL A 98 4.63 9.27 38.28
N VAL A 99 4.59 9.07 39.60
CA VAL A 99 4.53 7.75 40.23
C VAL A 99 3.26 7.69 41.08
N PRO A 100 2.30 6.79 40.76
CA PRO A 100 2.37 5.74 39.75
C PRO A 100 2.20 6.23 38.28
N PRO A 101 2.90 5.60 37.31
CA PRO A 101 2.96 6.08 35.93
C PRO A 101 1.64 5.98 35.17
N TYR A 102 0.76 5.05 35.50
CA TYR A 102 -0.50 4.87 34.79
C TYR A 102 -1.67 5.49 35.55
N ARG A 103 -2.64 6.00 34.79
CA ARG A 103 -3.94 6.45 35.32
C ARG A 103 -5.08 5.90 34.49
N CYS A 104 -6.09 5.38 35.16
CA CYS A 104 -7.33 4.97 34.51
C CYS A 104 -8.14 6.20 34.07
N MET A 105 -8.57 6.24 32.80
CA MET A 105 -9.40 7.33 32.28
C MET A 105 -10.86 7.21 32.73
N LYS A 106 -11.30 6.02 33.18
CA LYS A 106 -12.68 5.79 33.69
C LYS A 106 -12.81 6.08 35.18
N CYS A 107 -12.06 5.37 36.03
CA CYS A 107 -12.17 5.48 37.49
C CYS A 107 -11.10 6.37 38.14
N ARG A 108 -10.20 6.97 37.35
CA ARG A 108 -9.10 7.84 37.81
C ARG A 108 -8.07 7.19 38.74
N HIS A 109 -8.19 5.90 39.05
CA HIS A 109 -7.21 5.13 39.83
C HIS A 109 -5.82 5.19 39.18
N GLU A 110 -4.80 5.45 40.00
CA GLU A 110 -3.40 5.50 39.59
C GLU A 110 -2.69 4.24 40.06
N PHE A 111 -1.89 3.61 39.19
CA PHE A 111 -1.30 2.29 39.46
C PHE A 111 0.05 2.10 38.77
N ALA A 112 0.88 1.21 39.33
CA ALA A 112 2.26 0.99 38.89
C ALA A 112 2.35 0.21 37.58
N SER A 113 1.52 -0.83 37.44
CA SER A 113 1.49 -1.68 36.24
C SER A 113 0.06 -2.11 35.94
N PRO A 114 -0.37 -2.09 34.66
CA PRO A 114 -1.67 -2.62 34.27
C PRO A 114 -1.73 -4.14 34.42
N VAL A 115 -2.94 -4.66 34.61
CA VAL A 115 -3.21 -6.10 34.51
C VAL A 115 -3.17 -6.50 33.04
N ILE A 116 -2.41 -7.55 32.70
CA ILE A 116 -2.34 -8.09 31.35
C ILE A 116 -3.46 -9.11 31.18
N ASP A 117 -4.32 -8.90 30.19
CA ASP A 117 -5.40 -9.80 29.82
C ASP A 117 -5.16 -10.30 28.39
N VAL A 118 -5.25 -11.62 28.18
CA VAL A 118 -5.04 -12.25 26.87
C VAL A 118 -6.39 -12.62 26.29
N VAL A 119 -6.78 -11.91 25.23
CA VAL A 119 -8.09 -12.12 24.58
C VAL A 119 -7.87 -12.66 23.17
N GLU A 120 -8.64 -13.68 22.78
CA GLU A 120 -8.65 -14.17 21.41
C GLU A 120 -9.39 -13.17 20.51
N VAL A 121 -8.74 -12.72 19.43
CA VAL A 121 -9.30 -11.76 18.48
C VAL A 121 -9.16 -12.27 17.05
N GLY A 122 -10.03 -11.78 16.16
CA GLY A 122 -9.81 -11.90 14.72
C GLY A 122 -8.72 -10.92 14.30
N LEU A 123 -7.66 -11.41 13.66
CA LEU A 123 -6.57 -10.63 13.12
C LEU A 123 -6.75 -10.47 11.62
N TYR A 124 -6.52 -9.25 11.12
CA TYR A 124 -6.69 -8.86 9.75
C TYR A 124 -5.44 -8.14 9.26
N ARG A 125 -5.04 -8.38 8.02
CA ARG A 125 -3.94 -7.67 7.37
C ARG A 125 -4.27 -7.39 5.92
N ALA A 126 -4.45 -6.13 5.57
CA ALA A 126 -4.61 -5.69 4.19
C ALA A 126 -3.25 -5.45 3.56
N ARG A 127 -3.04 -5.98 2.36
CA ARG A 127 -1.87 -5.71 1.52
C ARG A 127 -2.27 -4.83 0.34
N TYR A 128 -1.43 -3.85 0.03
CA TYR A 128 -1.70 -2.82 -0.98
C TYR A 128 -0.41 -2.21 -1.56
N ASP A 129 0.71 -2.91 -1.43
CA ASP A 129 2.03 -2.45 -1.87
C ASP A 129 2.11 -2.16 -3.37
N ALA A 130 1.44 -2.97 -4.20
CA ALA A 130 1.66 -2.89 -5.64
C ALA A 130 1.08 -1.62 -6.26
N ALA A 131 -0.04 -1.10 -5.74
CA ALA A 131 -0.67 0.15 -6.21
C ALA A 131 -0.24 1.38 -5.40
N TRP A 132 0.69 1.19 -4.45
CA TRP A 132 1.07 2.23 -3.51
C TRP A 132 1.67 3.42 -4.24
N THR A 133 1.11 4.60 -3.96
CA THR A 133 1.58 5.87 -4.50
C THR A 133 1.86 6.81 -3.35
N SER A 134 3.14 7.17 -3.19
CA SER A 134 3.57 8.13 -2.16
C SER A 134 3.03 9.52 -2.50
N LEU A 135 2.39 10.15 -1.53
CA LEU A 135 1.87 11.51 -1.59
C LEU A 135 2.22 12.26 -0.30
N ASP A 136 3.39 11.92 0.26
CA ASP A 136 3.82 12.37 1.57
C ASP A 136 3.80 13.91 1.68
N GLY A 137 3.07 14.42 2.66
CA GLY A 137 2.99 15.86 2.92
C GLY A 137 2.18 16.66 1.92
N LEU A 138 1.58 16.03 0.90
CA LEU A 138 0.84 16.77 -0.14
C LEU A 138 -0.45 17.39 0.41
N LEU A 139 -1.11 16.69 1.35
CA LEU A 139 -2.26 17.21 2.11
C LEU A 139 -1.94 17.22 3.60
N GLY A 140 -2.28 18.31 4.27
CA GLY A 140 -2.16 18.44 5.72
C GLY A 140 -3.43 18.02 6.48
N GLU A 141 -3.35 18.02 7.81
CA GLU A 141 -4.42 17.59 8.71
C GLU A 141 -5.79 18.21 8.38
N LYS A 142 -5.86 19.53 8.21
CA LYS A 142 -7.12 20.24 7.96
C LYS A 142 -7.78 19.79 6.67
N GLU A 143 -6.97 19.63 5.61
CA GLU A 143 -7.45 19.17 4.30
C GLU A 143 -7.97 17.74 4.42
N ILE A 144 -7.20 16.82 5.00
CA ILE A 144 -7.61 15.41 5.14
C ILE A 144 -8.87 15.25 6.00
N ARG A 145 -8.99 16.00 7.10
CA ARG A 145 -10.19 15.97 7.94
C ARG A 145 -11.43 16.46 7.19
N SER A 146 -11.28 17.40 6.27
CA SER A 146 -12.38 17.91 5.44
C SER A 146 -12.90 16.87 4.42
N LEU A 147 -12.10 15.84 4.12
CA LEU A 147 -12.45 14.77 3.18
C LEU A 147 -13.17 13.58 3.83
N ALA A 148 -13.33 13.59 5.15
CA ALA A 148 -14.06 12.56 5.87
C ALA A 148 -15.56 12.61 5.53
N VAL A 149 -16.16 11.46 5.23
CA VAL A 149 -17.60 11.37 4.92
C VAL A 149 -18.44 11.84 6.10
N ASN A 150 -18.02 11.50 7.32
CA ASN A 150 -18.68 11.90 8.56
C ASN A 150 -17.76 12.84 9.35
N ALA A 151 -18.21 14.08 9.55
CA ALA A 151 -17.51 15.05 10.38
C ALA A 151 -17.38 14.54 11.83
N GLY A 152 -16.17 14.58 12.37
CA GLY A 152 -15.90 14.20 13.77
C GLY A 152 -15.55 12.72 14.02
N ASP A 153 -15.49 11.88 12.98
CA ASP A 153 -15.03 10.49 13.13
C ASP A 153 -13.54 10.46 13.53
N ILE A 154 -13.23 9.88 14.69
CA ILE A 154 -11.86 9.72 15.23
C ILE A 154 -11.31 8.30 15.06
N ASN A 155 -12.04 7.42 14.36
CA ASN A 155 -11.65 6.03 14.16
C ASN A 155 -10.38 5.90 13.33
N ALA A 156 -9.63 4.82 13.60
CA ALA A 156 -8.42 4.48 12.87
C ALA A 156 -8.70 4.13 11.39
N MET A 157 -9.88 3.60 11.10
CA MET A 157 -10.36 3.30 9.75
C MET A 157 -11.76 3.89 9.56
N ARG A 158 -11.90 4.76 8.56
CA ARG A 158 -13.15 5.50 8.33
C ARG A 158 -13.40 5.76 6.85
N PRO A 159 -14.67 5.85 6.42
CA PRO A 159 -15.01 6.16 5.03
C PRO A 159 -14.44 7.52 4.59
N LEU A 160 -14.02 7.58 3.33
CA LEU A 160 -13.39 8.74 2.71
C LEU A 160 -14.14 9.14 1.44
N ASP A 161 -14.34 10.44 1.22
CA ASP A 161 -14.82 10.94 -0.06
C ASP A 161 -13.67 10.92 -1.10
N TRP A 162 -13.62 9.86 -1.90
CA TRP A 162 -12.61 9.70 -2.95
C TRP A 162 -12.68 10.78 -4.01
N ALA A 163 -13.87 11.23 -4.38
CA ALA A 163 -14.03 12.24 -5.42
C ALA A 163 -13.46 13.59 -4.95
N ALA A 164 -13.69 13.94 -3.68
CA ALA A 164 -13.10 15.12 -3.07
C ALA A 164 -11.57 15.00 -2.90
N LEU A 165 -11.07 13.82 -2.50
CA LEU A 165 -9.62 13.57 -2.42
C LEU A 165 -8.97 13.72 -3.80
N ARG A 166 -9.53 13.08 -4.84
CA ARG A 166 -9.05 13.16 -6.22
C ARG A 166 -8.96 14.60 -6.71
N ARG A 167 -10.00 15.42 -6.50
CA ARG A 167 -9.97 16.84 -6.86
C ARG A 167 -8.84 17.59 -6.15
N SER A 168 -8.65 17.34 -4.85
CA SER A 168 -7.60 17.98 -4.05
C SER A 168 -6.20 17.60 -4.52
N LEU A 169 -5.99 16.33 -4.87
CA LEU A 169 -4.72 15.82 -5.37
C LEU A 169 -4.39 16.35 -6.78
N ILE A 170 -5.37 16.39 -7.69
CA ILE A 170 -5.20 16.97 -9.03
C ILE A 170 -4.83 18.46 -8.93
N ALA A 171 -5.52 19.21 -8.07
CA ALA A 171 -5.22 20.63 -7.85
C ALA A 171 -3.79 20.89 -7.35
N LYS A 172 -3.14 19.90 -6.73
CA LYS A 172 -1.75 19.95 -6.28
C LYS A 172 -0.76 19.26 -7.22
N GLY A 173 -1.15 18.98 -8.46
CA GLY A 173 -0.27 18.41 -9.49
C GLY A 173 -0.07 16.90 -9.42
N ALA A 174 -0.81 16.19 -8.56
CA ALA A 174 -0.73 14.74 -8.40
C ALA A 174 -1.77 13.97 -9.25
N GLY A 175 -2.21 14.53 -10.39
CA GLY A 175 -3.25 13.92 -11.22
C GLY A 175 -2.90 12.51 -11.73
N ARG A 176 -1.68 12.35 -12.26
CA ARG A 176 -1.17 11.05 -12.75
C ARG A 176 -1.14 9.98 -11.66
N ALA A 177 -0.72 10.34 -10.46
CA ALA A 177 -0.70 9.47 -9.30
C ALA A 177 -2.08 8.91 -8.95
N VAL A 178 -3.12 9.75 -9.03
CA VAL A 178 -4.50 9.33 -8.74
C VAL A 178 -5.10 8.49 -9.87
N GLU A 179 -4.80 8.83 -11.12
CA GLU A 179 -5.24 8.07 -12.29
C GLU A 179 -4.69 6.65 -12.25
N ARG A 180 -3.42 6.47 -11.88
CA ARG A 180 -2.79 5.14 -11.72
C ARG A 180 -3.55 4.26 -10.73
N VAL A 181 -3.91 4.79 -9.56
CA VAL A 181 -4.64 4.03 -8.54
C VAL A 181 -6.08 3.76 -8.98
N THR A 182 -6.73 4.73 -9.61
CA THR A 182 -8.11 4.59 -10.10
C THR A 182 -8.21 3.54 -11.20
N ALA A 183 -7.30 3.55 -12.17
CA ALA A 183 -7.24 2.56 -13.24
C ALA A 183 -7.13 1.13 -12.67
N ARG A 184 -6.35 0.93 -11.61
CA ARG A 184 -6.22 -0.39 -10.93
C ARG A 184 -7.51 -0.88 -10.29
N VAL A 185 -8.41 0.02 -9.84
CA VAL A 185 -9.72 -0.37 -9.30
C VAL A 185 -10.59 -0.98 -10.40
N ASP A 186 -10.65 -0.34 -11.57
CA ASP A 186 -11.49 -0.76 -12.70
C ASP A 186 -11.13 -2.19 -13.19
N LEU A 187 -9.88 -2.59 -12.96
CA LEU A 187 -9.33 -3.89 -13.36
C LEU A 187 -9.49 -4.96 -12.28
N SER A 188 -9.54 -4.55 -11.01
CA SER A 188 -9.83 -5.44 -9.87
C SER A 188 -11.31 -5.84 -9.79
N TRP A 189 -12.19 -5.08 -10.46
CA TRP A 189 -13.65 -5.29 -10.49
C TRP A 189 -14.14 -6.20 -11.63
N GLN A 190 -13.25 -6.90 -12.33
CA GLN A 190 -13.71 -8.06 -13.12
C GLN A 190 -14.13 -9.19 -12.17
N PRO A 191 -15.37 -9.69 -12.24
CA PRO A 191 -15.88 -10.66 -11.29
C PRO A 191 -15.13 -11.98 -11.45
N VAL A 192 -14.15 -12.22 -10.59
CA VAL A 192 -13.52 -13.52 -10.47
C VAL A 192 -14.49 -14.39 -9.68
N SER A 193 -15.15 -15.33 -10.36
CA SER A 193 -16.06 -16.31 -9.75
C SER A 193 -15.34 -17.09 -8.63
N GLY A 194 -15.48 -16.61 -7.40
CA GLY A 194 -15.02 -17.29 -6.18
C GLY A 194 -16.14 -18.12 -5.58
N VAL A 195 -15.81 -19.32 -5.10
CA VAL A 195 -16.77 -20.18 -4.40
C VAL A 195 -17.01 -19.62 -3.01
N HIS A 196 -18.24 -19.17 -2.72
CA HIS A 196 -18.66 -18.82 -1.37
C HIS A 196 -18.93 -20.08 -0.57
N VAL A 197 -18.04 -20.45 0.37
CA VAL A 197 -18.32 -21.49 1.35
C VAL A 197 -18.84 -20.83 2.62
N ALA A 198 -20.14 -20.97 2.88
CA ALA A 198 -20.74 -20.55 4.14
C ALA A 198 -20.43 -21.60 5.21
N LEU A 199 -19.53 -21.26 6.14
CA LEU A 199 -19.31 -22.07 7.35
C LEU A 199 -20.30 -21.65 8.45
N PRO A 200 -20.89 -22.59 9.24
CA PRO A 200 -21.99 -22.28 10.19
C PRO A 200 -21.62 -21.47 11.43
N GLN A 201 -20.51 -20.73 11.45
CA GLN A 201 -20.12 -19.90 12.59
C GLN A 201 -19.58 -18.57 12.09
N GLY A 202 -20.44 -17.59 11.77
CA GLY A 202 -20.15 -16.14 11.79
C GLY A 202 -18.98 -15.57 10.98
N PHE A 203 -18.23 -16.40 10.25
CA PHE A 203 -17.15 -16.03 9.36
C PHE A 203 -17.56 -16.43 7.95
N THR A 204 -17.89 -15.46 7.11
CA THR A 204 -17.72 -15.66 5.69
C THR A 204 -16.22 -15.75 5.49
N GLN A 205 -15.67 -16.96 5.41
CA GLN A 205 -14.39 -17.14 4.72
C GLN A 205 -14.70 -16.76 3.27
N ALA A 206 -14.54 -15.49 2.96
CA ALA A 206 -14.19 -15.17 1.61
C ALA A 206 -12.77 -15.71 1.45
N LEU A 207 -12.66 -16.98 1.08
CA LEU A 207 -11.70 -17.39 0.08
C LEU A 207 -12.09 -16.64 -1.21
N VAL A 208 -12.00 -15.30 -1.18
CA VAL A 208 -11.60 -14.58 -2.38
C VAL A 208 -10.34 -15.31 -2.78
N ARG A 209 -10.29 -15.73 -4.03
CA ARG A 209 -9.11 -16.35 -4.62
C ARG A 209 -8.00 -15.32 -4.51
N VAL A 210 -7.39 -15.29 -3.33
CA VAL A 210 -6.20 -14.56 -2.97
C VAL A 210 -5.26 -14.82 -4.12
N ARG A 211 -4.53 -13.80 -4.56
CA ARG A 211 -3.37 -13.98 -5.43
C ARG A 211 -2.32 -14.84 -4.70
N ARG A 212 -2.60 -16.14 -4.52
CA ARG A 212 -1.60 -17.21 -4.33
C ARG A 212 -0.51 -17.08 -5.39
N GLY A 213 -0.86 -16.51 -6.54
CA GLY A 213 0.05 -16.14 -7.61
C GLY A 213 1.15 -15.14 -7.23
N GLN A 214 1.00 -14.19 -6.28
CA GLN A 214 2.04 -13.16 -6.08
C GLN A 214 3.22 -13.66 -5.23
N ARG A 215 2.95 -14.42 -4.17
CA ARG A 215 4.00 -15.12 -3.43
C ARG A 215 4.67 -16.18 -4.31
N GLN A 216 3.88 -16.96 -5.05
CA GLN A 216 4.41 -17.93 -6.01
C GLN A 216 5.18 -17.27 -7.15
N PHE A 217 4.77 -16.08 -7.61
CA PHE A 217 5.45 -15.29 -8.64
C PHE A 217 6.77 -14.73 -8.13
N ARG A 218 6.79 -14.20 -6.90
CA ARG A 218 8.03 -13.76 -6.25
C ARG A 218 8.98 -14.94 -6.05
N GLU A 219 8.48 -16.06 -5.52
CA GLU A 219 9.29 -17.28 -5.33
C GLU A 219 9.80 -17.82 -6.66
N HIS A 220 8.97 -17.78 -7.72
CA HIS A 220 9.35 -18.15 -9.08
C HIS A 220 10.41 -17.21 -9.66
N LEU A 221 10.24 -15.88 -9.56
CA LEU A 221 11.23 -14.91 -10.02
C LEU A 221 12.54 -14.99 -9.25
N LEU A 222 12.50 -15.23 -7.93
CA LEU A 222 13.71 -15.49 -7.14
C LEU A 222 14.40 -16.78 -7.58
N ALA A 223 13.63 -17.82 -7.94
CA ALA A 223 14.18 -19.08 -8.43
C ALA A 223 14.78 -18.96 -9.85
N THR A 224 14.20 -18.13 -10.72
CA THR A 224 14.62 -17.99 -12.13
C THR A 224 15.66 -16.89 -12.35
N GLN A 225 15.55 -15.75 -11.66
CA GLN A 225 16.43 -14.59 -11.80
C GLN A 225 17.48 -14.50 -10.69
N GLY A 226 17.32 -15.28 -9.62
CA GLY A 226 18.22 -15.28 -8.47
C GLY A 226 18.01 -14.10 -7.53
N SER A 227 18.90 -14.00 -6.53
CA SER A 227 18.93 -12.86 -5.60
C SER A 227 19.69 -11.67 -6.20
N ALA A 228 19.16 -11.15 -7.31
CA ALA A 228 19.71 -9.99 -8.01
C ALA A 228 18.61 -9.01 -8.40
N CYS A 229 18.91 -7.72 -8.31
CA CYS A 229 18.09 -6.64 -8.85
C CYS A 229 18.47 -6.44 -10.32
N ALA A 230 17.49 -6.41 -11.22
CA ALA A 230 17.71 -6.26 -12.65
C ALA A 230 18.57 -5.03 -13.01
N PHE A 231 18.45 -3.93 -12.26
CA PHE A 231 19.18 -2.69 -12.53
C PHE A 231 20.52 -2.59 -11.79
N THR A 232 20.67 -3.25 -10.63
CA THR A 232 21.81 -3.00 -9.73
C THR A 232 22.64 -4.24 -9.39
N GLY A 233 22.24 -5.41 -9.89
CA GLY A 233 22.94 -6.68 -9.65
C GLY A 233 22.63 -7.28 -8.29
N GLY A 234 23.58 -8.05 -7.75
CA GLY A 234 23.39 -8.86 -6.54
C GLY A 234 22.84 -8.07 -5.35
N ALA A 235 21.77 -8.60 -4.73
CA ALA A 235 21.15 -7.96 -3.58
C ALA A 235 20.52 -9.01 -2.64
N PRO A 236 20.51 -8.78 -1.32
CA PRO A 236 19.84 -9.69 -0.39
C PRO A 236 18.36 -9.90 -0.75
N ALA A 237 17.87 -11.14 -0.74
CA ALA A 237 16.48 -11.45 -1.06
C ALA A 237 15.45 -10.60 -0.27
N ARG A 238 15.78 -10.21 0.98
CA ARG A 238 14.95 -9.36 1.83
C ARG A 238 14.72 -7.93 1.31
N VAL A 239 15.60 -7.41 0.45
CA VAL A 239 15.47 -6.05 -0.13
C VAL A 239 14.94 -6.06 -1.56
N LEU A 240 14.76 -7.25 -2.13
CA LEU A 240 14.24 -7.46 -3.47
C LEU A 240 12.71 -7.58 -3.45
N GLU A 241 12.07 -7.13 -4.51
CA GLU A 241 10.65 -7.18 -4.79
C GLU A 241 10.42 -7.68 -6.22
N ALA A 242 9.30 -8.36 -6.43
CA ALA A 242 8.87 -8.80 -7.75
C ALA A 242 8.13 -7.65 -8.43
N GLY A 243 8.83 -6.87 -9.23
CA GLY A 243 8.24 -5.79 -10.02
C GLY A 243 7.58 -6.36 -11.27
N HIS A 244 6.30 -6.04 -11.46
CA HIS A 244 5.59 -6.45 -12.66
C HIS A 244 5.95 -5.47 -13.78
N LEU A 245 6.31 -5.98 -14.95
CA LEU A 245 6.63 -5.14 -16.12
C LEU A 245 5.38 -4.62 -16.83
N TYR A 246 4.21 -5.05 -16.37
CA TYR A 246 2.93 -4.69 -16.93
C TYR A 246 1.98 -4.31 -15.81
N SER A 247 1.13 -3.32 -16.10
CA SER A 247 -0.10 -3.19 -15.35
C SER A 247 -0.94 -4.42 -15.72
N TYR A 248 -1.33 -5.24 -14.74
CA TYR A 248 -2.25 -6.39 -14.88
C TYR A 248 -3.57 -6.05 -15.64
N ALA A 249 -3.78 -4.76 -15.90
CA ALA A 249 -4.83 -4.09 -16.61
C ALA A 249 -5.24 -4.60 -17.98
N GLU A 250 -4.29 -4.85 -18.87
CA GLU A 250 -4.63 -4.90 -20.29
C GLU A 250 -4.82 -6.31 -20.84
N LEU A 251 -4.33 -7.33 -20.14
CA LEU A 251 -4.34 -8.70 -20.64
C LEU A 251 -4.90 -9.65 -19.59
N GLY A 252 -6.21 -9.90 -19.69
CA GLY A 252 -7.00 -10.83 -18.88
C GLY A 252 -6.64 -12.31 -19.06
N SER A 253 -5.36 -12.62 -19.29
CA SER A 253 -4.80 -13.97 -19.37
C SER A 253 -3.55 -14.05 -18.49
N HIS A 254 -3.47 -15.11 -17.68
CA HIS A 254 -2.35 -15.38 -16.79
C HIS A 254 -1.05 -15.58 -17.58
N PHE A 255 -0.27 -14.53 -17.82
CA PHE A 255 1.11 -14.67 -18.23
C PHE A 255 1.96 -14.86 -16.99
N ASN A 256 2.27 -16.11 -16.65
CA ASN A 256 3.03 -16.51 -15.47
C ASN A 256 4.49 -15.98 -15.42
N HIS A 257 4.89 -15.05 -16.32
CA HIS A 257 6.31 -14.76 -16.61
C HIS A 257 6.69 -13.28 -16.85
N GLY A 258 5.86 -12.28 -16.53
CA GLY A 258 6.12 -10.87 -16.89
C GLY A 258 6.66 -9.96 -15.77
N GLY A 259 7.76 -10.30 -15.09
CA GLY A 259 8.33 -9.41 -14.06
C GLY A 259 9.84 -9.46 -13.90
N LEU A 260 10.38 -8.50 -13.15
CA LEU A 260 11.78 -8.40 -12.77
C LEU A 260 11.93 -8.38 -11.26
N MET A 261 12.97 -9.03 -10.75
CA MET A 261 13.42 -8.81 -9.38
C MET A 261 14.09 -7.43 -9.31
N LEU A 262 13.56 -6.56 -8.47
CA LEU A 262 14.02 -5.17 -8.32
C LEU A 262 14.29 -4.88 -6.84
N ARG A 263 15.32 -4.08 -6.56
CA ARG A 263 15.51 -3.52 -5.21
C ARG A 263 14.37 -2.56 -4.93
N ARG A 264 13.82 -2.54 -3.70
CA ARG A 264 12.61 -1.76 -3.36
C ARG A 264 12.64 -0.30 -3.85
N ASP A 265 13.73 0.42 -3.67
CA ASP A 265 13.86 1.81 -4.14
C ASP A 265 13.87 1.91 -5.67
N ILE A 266 14.58 1.00 -6.37
CA ILE A 266 14.60 0.93 -7.84
C ILE A 266 13.22 0.58 -8.37
N HIS A 267 12.52 -0.37 -7.74
CA HIS A 267 11.18 -0.76 -8.10
C HIS A 267 10.23 0.44 -8.08
N ARG A 268 10.27 1.25 -7.02
CA ARG A 268 9.47 2.48 -6.94
C ARG A 268 9.83 3.49 -8.02
N LEU A 269 11.12 3.75 -8.24
CA LEU A 269 11.56 4.69 -9.28
C LEU A 269 11.19 4.21 -10.69
N PHE A 270 11.19 2.90 -10.93
CA PHE A 270 10.75 2.30 -12.18
C PHE A 270 9.22 2.45 -12.36
N ASP A 271 8.43 2.10 -11.35
CA ASP A 271 6.96 2.25 -11.36
C ASP A 271 6.50 3.71 -11.52
N ASP A 272 7.31 4.66 -11.04
CA ASP A 272 7.06 6.10 -11.17
C ASP A 272 7.60 6.68 -12.50
N GLY A 273 8.22 5.85 -13.35
CA GLY A 273 8.80 6.25 -14.64
C GLY A 273 10.08 7.08 -14.53
N MET A 274 10.62 7.26 -13.32
CA MET A 274 11.90 7.95 -13.10
C MET A 274 13.09 7.11 -13.59
N LEU A 275 12.92 5.78 -13.61
CA LEU A 275 13.79 4.84 -14.31
C LEU A 275 12.98 4.16 -15.41
N ALA A 276 13.54 4.02 -16.60
CA ALA A 276 12.97 3.26 -17.71
C ALA A 276 14.05 2.43 -18.39
N VAL A 277 13.68 1.55 -19.31
CA VAL A 277 14.65 0.76 -20.10
C VAL A 277 14.31 0.91 -21.57
N ASP A 278 15.28 1.36 -22.37
CA ASP A 278 15.15 1.41 -23.83
C ASP A 278 15.00 -0.03 -24.34
N PRO A 279 13.83 -0.43 -24.89
CA PRO A 279 13.59 -1.81 -25.29
C PRO A 279 14.48 -2.26 -26.45
N SER A 280 14.98 -1.32 -27.27
CA SER A 280 15.82 -1.62 -28.43
C SER A 280 17.28 -1.89 -28.04
N LYS A 281 17.77 -1.25 -26.97
CA LYS A 281 19.18 -1.33 -26.53
C LYS A 281 19.36 -2.05 -25.21
N LEU A 282 18.27 -2.27 -24.47
CA LEU A 282 18.25 -2.78 -23.09
C LEU A 282 19.14 -1.96 -22.15
N ARG A 283 19.13 -0.64 -22.34
CA ARG A 283 19.87 0.31 -21.52
C ARG A 283 18.93 1.11 -20.63
N ILE A 284 19.39 1.36 -19.42
CA ILE A 284 18.63 2.06 -18.41
C ILE A 284 18.63 3.56 -18.74
N ASP A 285 17.45 4.14 -18.81
CA ASP A 285 17.25 5.58 -18.86
C ASP A 285 16.89 6.11 -17.47
N VAL A 286 17.47 7.26 -17.11
CA VAL A 286 17.32 7.88 -15.79
C VAL A 286 16.79 9.28 -16.01
N ALA A 287 15.64 9.59 -15.43
CA ALA A 287 15.04 10.91 -15.53
C ALA A 287 15.97 12.00 -14.97
N ASN A 288 15.95 13.19 -15.58
CA ASN A 288 16.81 14.33 -15.20
C ASN A 288 16.70 14.70 -13.71
N ASP A 289 15.52 14.54 -13.10
CA ASP A 289 15.28 14.79 -11.68
C ASP A 289 16.14 13.92 -10.75
N LEU A 290 16.59 12.76 -11.24
CA LEU A 290 17.49 11.85 -10.52
C LEU A 290 18.98 12.15 -10.73
N ALA A 291 19.35 13.05 -11.64
CA ALA A 291 20.75 13.36 -11.97
C ALA A 291 21.55 13.87 -10.75
N ARG A 292 20.87 14.55 -9.81
CA ARG A 292 21.49 15.04 -8.56
C ARG A 292 21.83 13.96 -7.54
N PHE A 293 21.44 12.72 -7.78
CA PHE A 293 21.65 11.58 -6.88
C PHE A 293 22.62 10.57 -7.53
N PRO A 294 23.92 10.61 -7.19
CA PRO A 294 24.94 9.80 -7.88
C PRO A 294 24.65 8.30 -7.91
N GLN A 295 23.99 7.77 -6.88
CA GLN A 295 23.63 6.36 -6.78
C GLN A 295 22.64 5.89 -7.85
N TYR A 296 21.83 6.80 -8.39
CA TYR A 296 20.85 6.54 -9.46
C TYR A 296 21.37 7.05 -10.80
N ALA A 297 22.01 8.22 -10.84
CA ALA A 297 22.58 8.80 -12.05
C ALA A 297 23.57 7.86 -12.75
N ARG A 298 24.38 7.12 -11.97
CA ARG A 298 25.32 6.12 -12.50
C ARG A 298 24.67 4.92 -13.20
N LEU A 299 23.35 4.74 -13.04
CA LEU A 299 22.62 3.68 -13.74
C LEU A 299 22.30 4.09 -15.18
N HIS A 300 22.40 5.38 -15.53
CA HIS A 300 22.10 5.84 -16.86
C HIS A 300 23.04 5.22 -17.90
N ASP A 301 22.47 4.78 -19.02
CA ASP A 301 23.14 4.07 -20.11
C ASP A 301 23.74 2.71 -19.73
N GLU A 302 23.63 2.27 -18.46
CA GLU A 302 24.06 0.93 -18.06
C GLU A 302 23.10 -0.15 -18.61
N ARG A 303 23.65 -1.34 -18.83
CA ARG A 303 22.84 -2.49 -19.25
C ARG A 303 22.15 -3.12 -18.04
N LEU A 304 20.96 -3.66 -18.27
CA LEU A 304 20.35 -4.56 -17.30
C LEU A 304 21.29 -5.74 -16.98
N THR A 305 21.30 -6.13 -15.71
CA THR A 305 22.14 -7.21 -15.19
C THR A 305 21.56 -8.60 -15.46
N LEU A 306 20.29 -8.67 -15.86
CA LEU A 306 19.59 -9.90 -16.18
C LEU A 306 19.43 -10.05 -17.70
N ARG A 307 19.44 -11.30 -18.17
CA ARG A 307 18.99 -11.62 -19.51
C ARG A 307 17.47 -11.68 -19.51
N LEU A 308 16.85 -10.95 -20.42
CA LEU A 308 15.41 -10.88 -20.56
C LEU A 308 14.91 -11.86 -21.60
N LEU A 309 13.70 -12.35 -21.38
CA LEU A 309 12.88 -13.03 -22.39
C LEU A 309 12.23 -11.99 -23.31
N ASP A 310 11.90 -12.38 -24.53
CA ASP A 310 11.32 -11.48 -25.54
C ASP A 310 10.02 -10.83 -25.04
N GLU A 311 9.20 -11.57 -24.28
CA GLU A 311 7.98 -11.04 -23.68
C GLU A 311 8.28 -9.94 -22.65
N GLN A 312 9.36 -10.09 -21.87
CA GLN A 312 9.77 -9.06 -20.91
C GLN A 312 10.24 -7.79 -21.63
N VAL A 313 10.87 -7.92 -22.80
CA VAL A 313 11.28 -6.77 -23.63
C VAL A 313 10.05 -6.05 -24.19
N GLU A 314 9.02 -6.78 -24.64
CA GLU A 314 7.76 -6.18 -25.10
C GLU A 314 7.11 -5.34 -24.00
N TRP A 315 7.08 -5.85 -22.77
CA TRP A 315 6.53 -5.13 -21.62
C TRP A 315 7.34 -3.88 -21.25
N LEU A 316 8.68 -3.96 -21.31
CA LEU A 316 9.52 -2.78 -21.17
C LEU A 316 9.25 -1.76 -22.28
N GLY A 317 8.89 -2.19 -23.48
CA GLY A 317 8.46 -1.30 -24.56
C GLY A 317 7.20 -0.51 -24.20
N LYS A 318 6.19 -1.15 -23.62
CA LYS A 318 4.96 -0.45 -23.19
C LYS A 318 5.25 0.57 -22.08
N HIS A 319 6.07 0.18 -21.10
CA HIS A 319 6.53 1.09 -20.04
C HIS A 319 7.34 2.27 -20.61
N TRP A 320 8.21 1.99 -21.59
CA TRP A 320 8.98 3.01 -22.29
C TRP A 320 8.05 3.99 -23.02
N ASP A 321 7.08 3.50 -23.78
CA ASP A 321 6.14 4.36 -24.52
C ASP A 321 5.31 5.23 -23.57
N GLU A 322 4.89 4.65 -22.43
CA GLU A 322 4.15 5.37 -21.38
C GLU A 322 4.97 6.52 -20.77
N HIS A 323 6.26 6.30 -20.53
CA HIS A 323 7.10 7.24 -19.77
C HIS A 323 8.07 8.08 -20.61
N ARG A 324 8.33 7.71 -21.86
CA ARG A 324 9.30 8.34 -22.78
C ARG A 324 8.72 8.63 -24.17
N GLY A 325 7.59 8.02 -24.55
CA GLY A 325 6.98 8.19 -25.88
C GLY A 325 6.59 9.64 -26.24
N ALA A 326 6.39 10.52 -25.26
CA ALA A 326 6.15 11.95 -25.49
C ALA A 326 7.43 12.75 -25.82
N HIS A 327 8.62 12.27 -25.44
CA HIS A 327 9.89 12.97 -25.67
C HIS A 327 10.42 12.76 -27.10
N ASP A 328 10.10 11.64 -27.74
CA ASP A 328 10.59 11.34 -29.11
C ASP A 328 9.86 12.13 -30.21
N GLN A 329 8.58 12.47 -30.04
CA GLN A 329 7.86 13.30 -31.02
C GLN A 329 8.40 14.74 -31.08
N ALA A 330 8.86 15.29 -29.95
CA ALA A 330 9.47 16.62 -29.90
C ALA A 330 10.88 16.65 -30.54
N SER A 331 11.64 15.55 -30.47
CA SER A 331 12.97 15.46 -31.07
C SER A 331 12.93 15.24 -32.59
N MET A 332 11.90 14.54 -33.10
CA MET A 332 11.65 14.38 -34.54
C MET A 332 11.12 15.65 -35.23
N SER A 333 10.26 16.43 -34.55
CA SER A 333 9.74 17.69 -35.13
C SER A 333 10.76 18.84 -35.10
N ALA A 334 11.82 18.73 -34.30
CA ALA A 334 12.92 19.72 -34.29
C ALA A 334 14.02 19.42 -35.33
N ARG A 335 13.92 18.29 -36.06
CA ARG A 335 14.86 17.85 -37.10
C ARG A 335 14.24 17.82 -38.51
N SER A 336 13.02 18.30 -38.67
CA SER A 336 12.34 18.41 -39.97
C SER A 336 12.34 19.85 -40.48
#